data_AF-A0A3B6MLL1-F1
#
_entry.id   AF-A0A3B6MLL1-F1
#
_cell.length_a   1.000
_cell.length_b   1.000
_cell.length_c   1.000
_cell.angle_alpha   90.00
_cell.angle_beta   90.00
_cell.angle_gamma   90.00
#
_symmetry.space_group_name_H-M   'P 1'
#
loop_
_entity.id
_entity.type
_entity.pdbx_description
1 polymer ?
#
loop_
_entity_poly.entity_id
_entity_poly.type
_entity_poly.pdbx_seq_one_letter_code
_entity_poly.pdbx_strand_id
1 'polypeptide(L)'
;MAVGSGPCLLAVALLAAAWISDASSSDKQAHSNQQYVNCMPCSRTYVADAYADALTSQLSQHHDLTEVSDTTDLCKGLADELDVPTLSEVNRQLVGEGSHRRLIYSVKFGNFKDAMIQFLDGYDANLVIIEKLPSGVFADPFELQHFVERKVFLDVAVFGDTNLELPSALSNRSAVEIHFDLKTSTSMDYNLVIELPLHARYPPLDASGYATVEFGSPDLLLRYRRKETHPDPCMWAFQNLHATPVEKAAWRIPCGDEAHTGFVSSLTFISALVCSMSIVLAASLTT
;
A
#
# COMPACT_ATOMS: atom_id res chain seq x y z
N MET A 1 24.82 -64.14 -41.56
CA MET A 1 26.19 -64.65 -41.34
C MET A 1 26.63 -64.21 -39.95
N ALA A 2 27.20 -65.14 -39.20
CA ALA A 2 27.57 -65.00 -37.80
C ALA A 2 28.99 -64.43 -37.63
N VAL A 3 29.34 -64.18 -36.35
CA VAL A 3 30.70 -64.04 -35.77
C VAL A 3 31.31 -62.65 -35.95
N GLY A 4 31.86 -61.95 -34.95
CA GLY A 4 32.21 -62.30 -33.57
C GLY A 4 33.65 -61.85 -33.26
N SER A 5 33.86 -61.46 -31.99
CA SER A 5 35.13 -61.27 -31.26
C SER A 5 35.91 -59.94 -31.39
N GLY A 6 36.10 -59.28 -30.23
CA GLY A 6 37.16 -58.29 -29.94
C GLY A 6 38.51 -58.99 -29.65
N PRO A 7 39.36 -58.55 -28.68
CA PRO A 7 39.41 -57.30 -27.89
C PRO A 7 40.79 -56.61 -27.94
N CYS A 8 40.94 -55.39 -27.38
CA CYS A 8 42.19 -54.98 -26.72
C CYS A 8 42.00 -53.79 -25.77
N LEU A 9 42.65 -53.91 -24.61
CA LEU A 9 42.62 -53.05 -23.44
C LEU A 9 43.45 -51.77 -23.63
N LEU A 10 43.06 -50.69 -22.96
CA LEU A 10 43.99 -49.82 -22.21
C LEU A 10 43.22 -49.04 -21.14
N ALA A 11 43.67 -49.21 -19.90
CA ALA A 11 43.19 -48.56 -18.69
C ALA A 11 43.66 -47.09 -18.61
N VAL A 12 43.05 -46.29 -17.74
CA VAL A 12 43.73 -45.60 -16.61
C VAL A 12 42.74 -44.68 -15.85
N ALA A 13 42.66 -44.97 -14.53
CA ALA A 13 42.38 -44.13 -13.36
C ALA A 13 41.07 -43.31 -13.24
N LEU A 14 40.14 -43.87 -12.45
CA LEU A 14 39.20 -43.13 -11.59
C LEU A 14 39.92 -42.76 -10.28
N LEU A 15 39.90 -41.48 -9.90
CA LEU A 15 40.23 -41.04 -8.54
C LEU A 15 38.93 -40.83 -7.76
N ALA A 16 38.63 -41.81 -6.90
CA ALA A 16 37.77 -41.65 -5.75
C ALA A 16 38.63 -41.21 -4.56
N ALA A 17 38.21 -40.16 -3.87
CA ALA A 17 38.67 -39.86 -2.52
C ALA A 17 37.45 -39.98 -1.58
N ALA A 18 37.45 -41.05 -0.80
CA ALA A 18 36.70 -41.15 0.46
C ALA A 18 37.67 -40.92 1.62
N TRP A 19 37.14 -40.62 2.82
CA TRP A 19 37.66 -40.78 4.21
C TRP A 19 37.05 -39.61 5.03
N ILE A 20 35.86 -39.76 5.65
CA ILE A 20 35.47 -40.39 6.94
C ILE A 20 35.49 -39.41 8.15
N SER A 21 34.28 -39.26 8.71
CA SER A 21 33.83 -39.00 10.10
C SER A 21 34.32 -37.79 10.91
N ASP A 22 33.37 -36.99 11.42
CA ASP A 22 32.98 -37.09 12.83
C ASP A 22 31.64 -36.40 13.13
N ALA A 23 30.89 -37.00 14.05
CA ALA A 23 29.61 -36.50 14.55
C ALA A 23 29.84 -35.36 15.55
N SER A 24 29.08 -34.27 15.40
CA SER A 24 28.70 -33.42 16.53
C SER A 24 27.29 -32.89 16.28
N SER A 25 26.35 -33.45 17.04
CA SER A 25 25.14 -32.75 17.44
C SER A 25 25.50 -31.35 17.91
N SER A 26 24.87 -30.34 17.34
CA SER A 26 24.69 -29.05 18.00
C SER A 26 23.34 -28.54 17.53
N ASP A 27 22.34 -28.77 18.38
CA ASP A 27 21.19 -27.89 18.49
C ASP A 27 21.67 -26.44 18.41
N LYS A 28 21.23 -25.73 17.37
CA LYS A 28 21.24 -24.27 17.36
C LYS A 28 19.81 -23.83 17.10
N GLN A 29 19.07 -23.89 18.20
CA GLN A 29 18.07 -22.93 18.64
C GLN A 29 17.80 -21.81 17.64
N ALA A 30 16.57 -21.78 17.15
CA ALA A 30 15.98 -20.67 16.42
C ALA A 30 16.23 -19.36 17.19
N HIS A 31 17.10 -18.51 16.65
CA HIS A 31 17.19 -17.13 17.09
C HIS A 31 16.15 -16.33 16.30
N SER A 32 15.10 -15.94 17.03
CA SER A 32 14.10 -14.94 16.68
C SER A 32 14.74 -13.71 16.02
N ASN A 33 14.43 -13.46 14.75
CA ASN A 33 14.61 -12.16 14.12
C ASN A 33 13.48 -11.26 14.62
N GLN A 34 13.65 -10.63 15.78
CA GLN A 34 12.68 -9.65 16.28
C GLN A 34 12.79 -8.35 15.48
N GLN A 35 11.67 -8.00 14.85
CA GLN A 35 11.41 -6.87 13.96
C GLN A 35 11.71 -5.52 14.62
N TYR A 36 12.36 -4.63 13.87
CA TYR A 36 12.65 -3.26 14.28
C TYR A 36 11.38 -2.48 14.66
N VAL A 37 11.32 -2.00 15.90
CA VAL A 37 10.25 -1.13 16.41
C VAL A 37 10.71 0.32 16.30
N ASN A 38 10.16 1.05 15.33
CA ASN A 38 10.28 2.51 15.34
C ASN A 38 9.27 3.08 16.36
N CYS A 39 9.64 4.14 17.07
CA CYS A 39 8.79 4.75 18.08
C CYS A 39 8.57 6.24 17.83
N MET A 40 7.36 6.71 18.15
CA MET A 40 6.95 8.08 17.88
C MET A 40 6.17 8.67 19.06
N PRO A 41 6.38 9.95 19.43
CA PRO A 41 5.59 10.61 20.46
C PRO A 41 4.11 10.71 20.07
N CYS A 42 3.21 10.67 21.05
CA CYS A 42 1.77 10.79 20.83
C CYS A 42 1.32 12.11 20.21
N SER A 43 2.14 13.15 20.26
CA SER A 43 1.88 14.43 19.59
C SER A 43 1.95 14.35 18.07
N ARG A 44 2.62 13.32 17.52
CA ARG A 44 2.64 13.06 16.09
C ARG A 44 1.57 12.04 15.75
N THR A 45 0.75 12.40 14.77
CA THR A 45 -0.37 11.55 14.36
C THR A 45 0.02 10.63 13.22
N TYR A 46 0.65 11.18 12.18
CA TYR A 46 0.97 10.44 10.96
C TYR A 46 2.43 9.96 10.96
N VAL A 47 2.61 8.73 10.50
CA VAL A 47 3.92 8.12 10.30
C VAL A 47 4.65 8.85 9.18
N ALA A 48 3.96 9.10 8.07
CA ALA A 48 4.51 9.77 6.90
C ALA A 48 5.07 11.17 7.20
N ASP A 49 4.55 11.91 8.20
CA ASP A 49 5.12 13.21 8.62
C ASP A 49 6.55 13.07 9.15
N ALA A 50 6.86 11.99 9.86
CA ALA A 50 8.21 11.71 10.35
C ALA A 50 9.18 11.36 9.22
N TYR A 51 8.64 11.00 8.05
CA TYR A 51 9.38 10.55 6.88
C TYR A 51 9.08 11.41 5.66
N ALA A 52 8.51 12.62 5.80
CA ALA A 52 8.02 13.40 4.65
C ALA A 52 9.13 13.72 3.63
N ASP A 53 10.34 13.99 4.11
CA ASP A 53 11.53 14.19 3.27
C ASP A 53 11.95 12.88 2.55
N ALA A 54 11.87 11.75 3.26
CA ALA A 54 12.14 10.43 2.69
C ALA A 54 11.05 10.03 1.69
N LEU A 55 9.76 10.23 1.97
CA LEU A 55 8.64 9.91 1.08
C LEU A 55 8.69 10.74 -0.20
N THR A 56 8.99 12.04 -0.11
CA THR A 56 9.14 12.92 -1.28
C THR A 56 10.34 12.49 -2.14
N SER A 57 11.43 12.00 -1.53
CA SER A 57 12.58 11.45 -2.26
C SER A 57 12.37 10.01 -2.77
N GLN A 58 11.65 9.16 -2.04
CA GLN A 58 11.35 7.75 -2.36
C GLN A 58 10.21 7.59 -3.36
N LEU A 59 9.38 8.62 -3.56
CA LEU A 59 8.47 8.67 -4.72
C LEU A 59 9.24 8.70 -6.06
N SER A 60 10.56 8.98 -6.04
CA SER A 60 11.44 8.94 -7.22
C SER A 60 12.23 7.63 -7.41
N GLN A 61 12.38 6.78 -6.38
CA GLN A 61 13.08 5.48 -6.47
C GLN A 61 12.43 4.42 -5.58
N HIS A 62 12.18 3.25 -6.18
CA HIS A 62 11.53 2.08 -5.59
C HIS A 62 12.38 1.48 -4.46
N HIS A 63 12.28 2.02 -3.25
CA HIS A 63 12.81 1.40 -2.05
C HIS A 63 11.71 1.29 -0.98
N ASP A 64 11.63 0.11 -0.38
CA ASP A 64 10.82 -0.16 0.81
C ASP A 64 11.09 0.91 1.88
N LEU A 65 10.07 1.21 2.69
CA LEU A 65 10.23 2.01 3.92
C LEU A 65 11.07 1.19 4.91
N THR A 66 12.36 1.03 4.62
CA THR A 66 13.32 0.32 5.44
C THR A 66 14.49 1.24 5.73
N GLU A 67 14.72 1.36 7.04
CA GLU A 67 15.85 1.93 7.76
C GLU A 67 15.81 3.41 8.16
N VAL A 68 16.16 3.60 9.44
CA VAL A 68 16.68 4.80 10.13
C VAL A 68 15.60 5.66 10.85
N SER A 69 15.71 6.10 12.11
CA SER A 69 16.83 6.22 13.08
C SER A 69 16.53 5.50 14.41
N ASP A 70 17.57 4.92 15.00
CA ASP A 70 17.59 4.32 16.34
C ASP A 70 17.16 5.30 17.45
N THR A 71 15.90 5.23 17.85
CA THR A 71 15.45 5.56 19.22
C THR A 71 15.06 4.28 19.95
N THR A 72 15.78 3.21 19.68
CA THR A 72 15.61 1.85 20.20
C THR A 72 15.62 1.79 21.74
N ASP A 73 16.19 2.79 22.42
CA ASP A 73 16.22 2.85 23.89
C ASP A 73 14.93 3.37 24.55
N LEU A 74 14.09 4.16 23.86
CA LEU A 74 12.89 4.78 24.44
C LEU A 74 11.67 3.85 24.50
N CYS A 75 11.70 2.73 23.77
CA CYS A 75 10.61 1.76 23.70
C CYS A 75 10.96 0.37 24.22
N LYS A 76 12.13 0.24 24.88
CA LYS A 76 12.49 -0.99 25.60
C LYS A 76 11.39 -1.34 26.60
N GLY A 77 10.84 -2.55 26.49
CA GLY A 77 9.75 -3.05 27.33
C GLY A 77 8.35 -3.05 26.70
N LEU A 78 8.10 -2.31 25.61
CA LEU A 78 6.81 -2.38 24.88
C LEU A 78 6.74 -3.57 23.89
N ALA A 79 7.91 -4.06 23.45
CA ALA A 79 8.03 -5.15 22.48
C ALA A 79 8.37 -6.51 23.11
N ASP A 80 8.86 -6.52 24.36
CA ASP A 80 9.38 -7.72 25.03
C ASP A 80 8.31 -8.49 25.83
N GLU A 81 7.11 -7.93 26.03
CA GLU A 81 6.13 -8.48 26.98
C GLU A 81 4.94 -9.26 26.36
N LEU A 82 4.68 -9.25 25.05
CA LEU A 82 3.44 -9.84 24.50
C LEU A 82 3.53 -10.42 23.08
N ASP A 83 2.67 -11.40 22.79
CA ASP A 83 2.38 -11.92 21.43
C ASP A 83 1.65 -10.84 20.61
N VAL A 84 2.42 -9.94 19.99
CA VAL A 84 1.87 -8.89 19.14
C VAL A 84 1.10 -9.53 17.97
N PRO A 85 -0.11 -9.04 17.64
CA PRO A 85 -0.91 -9.56 16.55
C PRO A 85 -0.18 -9.69 15.21
N THR A 86 -0.08 -10.93 14.72
CA THR A 86 0.44 -11.18 13.36
C THR A 86 -0.67 -11.20 12.33
N LEU A 87 -0.36 -10.67 11.16
CA LEU A 87 -1.22 -10.70 9.99
C LEU A 87 -1.28 -12.12 9.40
N SER A 88 -2.48 -12.59 9.06
CA SER A 88 -2.67 -13.91 8.43
C SER A 88 -2.90 -13.80 6.93
N GLU A 89 -3.71 -12.84 6.50
CA GLU A 89 -4.08 -12.67 5.09
C GLU A 89 -4.35 -11.19 4.82
N VAL A 90 -3.81 -10.69 3.71
CA VAL A 90 -4.19 -9.40 3.15
C VAL A 90 -4.56 -9.62 1.71
N ASN A 91 -5.77 -9.18 1.36
CA ASN A 91 -6.21 -9.08 -0.01
C ASN A 91 -6.52 -7.62 -0.34
N ARG A 92 -6.31 -7.25 -1.59
CA ARG A 92 -6.59 -5.91 -2.10
C ARG A 92 -7.20 -6.01 -3.48
N GLN A 93 -8.35 -5.35 -3.66
CA GLN A 93 -9.08 -5.39 -4.91
C GLN A 93 -9.57 -4.00 -5.31
N LEU A 94 -9.42 -3.67 -6.59
CA LEU A 94 -10.01 -2.47 -7.17
C LEU A 94 -11.39 -2.78 -7.74
N VAL A 95 -12.40 -2.04 -7.30
CA VAL A 95 -13.83 -2.25 -7.63
C VAL A 95 -14.40 -0.98 -8.27
N GLY A 96 -15.33 -1.17 -9.21
CA GLY A 96 -15.99 -0.09 -9.95
C GLY A 96 -15.49 0.05 -11.39
N GLU A 97 -15.99 1.07 -12.09
CA GLU A 97 -15.72 1.33 -13.50
C GLU A 97 -15.36 2.79 -13.75
N GLY A 98 -14.70 3.07 -14.87
CA GLY A 98 -14.32 4.42 -15.26
C GLY A 98 -13.15 5.00 -14.46
N SER A 99 -13.20 6.33 -14.26
CA SER A 99 -12.16 7.14 -13.60
C SER A 99 -12.35 7.30 -12.09
N HIS A 100 -13.46 6.82 -11.53
CA HIS A 100 -13.67 6.77 -10.08
C HIS A 100 -13.84 5.30 -9.67
N ARG A 101 -12.97 4.82 -8.78
CA ARG A 101 -12.97 3.43 -8.30
C ARG A 101 -12.73 3.38 -6.81
N ARG A 102 -13.02 2.24 -6.20
CA ARG A 102 -12.77 1.99 -4.78
C ARG A 102 -11.74 0.88 -4.63
N LEU A 103 -10.69 1.13 -3.88
CA LEU A 103 -9.70 0.14 -3.51
C LEU A 103 -10.11 -0.47 -2.17
N ILE A 104 -10.46 -1.75 -2.20
CA ILE A 104 -10.97 -2.51 -1.06
C ILE A 104 -9.82 -3.32 -0.49
N TYR A 105 -9.51 -3.11 0.79
CA TYR A 105 -8.60 -3.95 1.56
C TYR A 105 -9.41 -4.93 2.39
N SER A 106 -9.01 -6.19 2.37
CA SER A 106 -9.47 -7.20 3.31
C SER A 106 -8.27 -7.70 4.10
N VAL A 107 -8.23 -7.36 5.38
CA VAL A 107 -7.13 -7.67 6.29
C VAL A 107 -7.63 -8.64 7.34
N LYS A 108 -6.94 -9.77 7.50
CA LYS A 108 -7.24 -10.79 8.51
C LYS A 108 -6.04 -10.99 9.42
N PHE A 109 -6.32 -10.99 10.72
CA PHE A 109 -5.34 -11.35 11.73
C PHE A 109 -5.36 -12.86 12.01
N GLY A 110 -4.24 -13.41 12.45
CA GLY A 110 -4.09 -14.84 12.76
C GLY A 110 -5.07 -15.36 13.82
N ASN A 111 -5.24 -16.68 13.86
CA ASN A 111 -6.19 -17.42 14.71
C ASN A 111 -5.85 -17.38 16.22
N PHE A 112 -5.83 -16.18 16.81
CA PHE A 112 -5.67 -15.97 18.24
C PHE A 112 -6.74 -15.02 18.76
N LYS A 113 -8.03 -15.37 18.56
CA LYS A 113 -9.16 -14.54 18.99
C LYS A 113 -9.01 -14.10 20.45
N ASP A 114 -8.61 -15.01 21.34
CA ASP A 114 -8.43 -14.70 22.76
C ASP A 114 -7.20 -13.84 23.04
N ALA A 115 -6.08 -14.04 22.33
CA ALA A 115 -4.88 -13.22 22.50
C ALA A 115 -5.08 -11.80 21.93
N MET A 116 -5.80 -11.67 20.81
CA MET A 116 -6.21 -10.39 20.22
C MET A 116 -7.06 -9.58 21.20
N ILE A 117 -8.03 -10.21 21.87
CA ILE A 117 -8.87 -9.55 22.89
C ILE A 117 -8.00 -9.09 24.05
N GLN A 118 -7.16 -9.98 24.59
CA GLN A 118 -6.26 -9.64 25.70
C GLN A 118 -5.31 -8.49 25.34
N PHE A 119 -4.77 -8.48 24.12
CA PHE A 119 -3.96 -7.38 23.62
C PHE A 119 -4.77 -6.08 23.54
N LEU A 120 -5.93 -6.08 22.90
CA LEU A 120 -6.77 -4.89 22.75
C LEU A 120 -7.37 -4.39 24.08
N ASP A 121 -7.43 -5.24 25.10
CA ASP A 121 -7.80 -4.87 26.47
C ASP A 121 -6.66 -4.11 27.17
N GLY A 122 -5.42 -4.58 27.03
CA GLY A 122 -4.24 -3.95 27.63
C GLY A 122 -3.67 -2.75 26.85
N TYR A 123 -3.98 -2.63 25.56
CA TYR A 123 -3.36 -1.68 24.65
C TYR A 123 -4.38 -0.87 23.85
N ASP A 124 -4.07 0.40 23.60
CA ASP A 124 -4.69 1.14 22.51
C ASP A 124 -3.91 0.81 21.24
N ALA A 125 -4.59 0.26 20.23
CA ALA A 125 -3.96 -0.19 18.99
C ALA A 125 -4.81 0.15 17.77
N ASN A 126 -4.14 0.55 16.71
CA ASN A 126 -4.72 0.88 15.41
C ASN A 126 -3.87 0.31 14.28
N LEU A 127 -4.55 -0.11 13.21
CA LEU A 127 -3.93 -0.47 11.96
C LEU A 127 -3.65 0.80 11.17
N VAL A 128 -2.42 0.97 10.70
CA VAL A 128 -2.01 2.04 9.80
C VAL A 128 -1.73 1.43 8.44
N ILE A 129 -2.43 1.92 7.42
CA ILE A 129 -2.22 1.53 6.01
C ILE A 129 -1.63 2.73 5.29
N ILE A 130 -0.46 2.56 4.68
CA ILE A 130 0.14 3.56 3.80
C ILE A 130 0.07 3.03 2.37
N GLU A 131 -0.79 3.64 1.55
CA GLU A 131 -0.94 3.30 0.14
C GLU A 131 -0.23 4.35 -0.72
N LYS A 132 0.80 3.90 -1.45
CA LYS A 132 1.52 4.73 -2.43
C LYS A 132 0.76 4.72 -3.75
N LEU A 133 0.19 5.86 -4.12
CA LEU A 133 -0.61 6.00 -5.34
C LEU A 133 0.28 6.21 -6.57
N PRO A 134 -0.02 5.55 -7.70
CA PRO A 134 0.68 5.80 -8.96
C PRO A 134 0.35 7.19 -9.50
N SER A 135 1.22 7.73 -10.37
CA SER A 135 1.00 9.03 -11.01
C SER A 135 -0.33 9.08 -11.76
N GLY A 136 -1.05 10.19 -11.62
CA GLY A 136 -2.37 10.36 -12.23
C GLY A 136 -3.53 9.71 -11.46
N VAL A 137 -3.25 9.00 -10.36
CA VAL A 137 -4.25 8.52 -9.40
C VAL A 137 -4.16 9.33 -8.12
N PHE A 138 -5.30 9.67 -7.55
CA PHE A 138 -5.39 10.47 -6.33
C PHE A 138 -6.57 10.03 -5.47
N ALA A 139 -6.50 10.33 -4.18
CA ALA A 139 -7.64 10.26 -3.27
C ALA A 139 -8.04 11.68 -2.90
N ASP A 140 -9.34 11.97 -2.88
CA ASP A 140 -9.84 13.30 -2.52
C ASP A 140 -9.83 13.45 -0.99
N PRO A 141 -9.02 14.38 -0.42
CA PRO A 141 -8.99 14.60 1.02
C PRO A 141 -10.36 14.96 1.62
N PHE A 142 -11.21 15.68 0.88
CA PHE A 142 -12.56 16.05 1.34
C PHE A 142 -13.48 14.84 1.44
N GLU A 143 -13.39 13.92 0.47
CA GLU A 143 -14.12 12.65 0.52
C GLU A 143 -13.63 11.78 1.68
N LEU A 144 -12.31 11.71 1.91
CA LEU A 144 -11.72 10.94 3.01
C LEU A 144 -12.08 11.50 4.38
N GLN A 145 -12.18 12.82 4.53
CA GLN A 145 -12.57 13.47 5.78
C GLN A 145 -13.96 13.00 6.25
N HIS A 146 -14.87 12.71 5.31
CA HIS A 146 -16.20 12.20 5.62
C HIS A 146 -16.16 10.82 6.31
N PHE A 147 -15.17 9.99 6.00
CA PHE A 147 -14.98 8.71 6.68
C PHE A 147 -14.53 8.90 8.13
N VAL A 148 -13.74 9.93 8.41
CA VAL A 148 -13.34 10.31 9.78
C VAL A 148 -14.54 10.86 10.56
N GLU A 149 -15.32 11.77 9.96
CA GLU A 149 -16.52 12.35 10.58
C GLU A 149 -17.55 11.28 10.95
N ARG A 150 -17.68 10.26 10.10
CA ARG A 150 -18.55 9.09 10.32
C ARG A 150 -17.93 8.03 11.22
N LYS A 151 -16.73 8.25 11.74
CA LYS A 151 -15.97 7.33 12.60
C LYS A 151 -15.71 5.97 11.96
N VAL A 152 -15.61 5.93 10.63
CA VAL A 152 -15.16 4.76 9.88
C VAL A 152 -13.64 4.66 10.00
N PHE A 153 -12.94 5.79 9.83
CA PHE A 153 -11.51 5.90 10.12
C PHE A 153 -11.30 6.64 11.42
N LEU A 154 -10.22 6.31 12.14
CA LEU A 154 -9.75 7.11 13.26
C LEU A 154 -9.19 8.43 12.75
N ASP A 155 -8.40 8.35 11.68
CA ASP A 155 -7.77 9.49 11.04
C ASP A 155 -7.31 9.09 9.62
N VAL A 156 -7.10 10.07 8.76
CA VAL A 156 -6.63 9.87 7.39
C VAL A 156 -5.88 11.12 6.91
N ALA A 157 -4.78 10.92 6.19
CA ALA A 157 -4.06 11.99 5.53
C ALA A 157 -3.62 11.61 4.13
N VAL A 158 -3.55 12.63 3.25
CA VAL A 158 -3.02 12.50 1.89
C VAL A 158 -1.76 13.35 1.77
N PHE A 159 -0.69 12.73 1.30
CA PHE A 159 0.64 13.32 1.11
C PHE A 159 0.97 13.41 -0.38
N GLY A 160 1.70 14.46 -0.79
CA GLY A 160 2.09 14.67 -2.19
C GLY A 160 1.06 15.48 -2.99
N ASP A 161 0.79 15.07 -4.23
CA ASP A 161 -0.16 15.77 -5.13
C ASP A 161 -1.61 15.60 -4.66
N THR A 162 -2.18 16.68 -4.13
CA THR A 162 -3.57 16.77 -3.66
C THR A 162 -4.44 17.70 -4.51
N ASN A 163 -3.88 18.33 -5.54
CA ASN A 163 -4.62 19.30 -6.34
C ASN A 163 -5.42 18.58 -7.43
N LEU A 164 -6.71 18.36 -7.16
CA LEU A 164 -7.64 17.63 -8.04
C LEU A 164 -7.75 18.27 -9.45
N GLU A 165 -7.44 19.56 -9.58
CA GLU A 165 -7.57 20.33 -10.83
C GLU A 165 -6.33 20.26 -11.73
N LEU A 166 -5.20 19.71 -11.24
CA LEU A 166 -3.99 19.60 -12.06
C LEU A 166 -4.20 18.59 -13.19
N PRO A 167 -3.79 18.88 -14.43
CA PRO A 167 -3.85 17.91 -15.51
C PRO A 167 -2.92 16.73 -15.23
N SER A 168 -3.23 15.56 -15.79
CA SER A 168 -2.46 14.32 -15.61
C SER A 168 -0.98 14.46 -15.96
N ALA A 169 -0.67 15.27 -16.99
CA ALA A 169 0.70 15.52 -17.44
C ALA A 169 1.56 16.27 -16.41
N LEU A 170 0.93 16.95 -15.45
CA LEU A 170 1.59 17.66 -14.35
C LEU A 170 1.36 16.97 -13.00
N SER A 171 0.71 15.80 -13.00
CA SER A 171 0.43 15.06 -11.77
C SER A 171 1.70 14.43 -11.23
N ASN A 172 1.93 14.62 -9.94
CA ASN A 172 2.97 13.89 -9.23
C ASN A 172 2.37 12.73 -8.43
N ARG A 173 3.22 11.87 -7.90
CA ARG A 173 2.79 10.76 -7.05
C ARG A 173 2.29 11.29 -5.71
N SER A 174 1.36 10.56 -5.11
CA SER A 174 0.80 10.83 -3.80
C SER A 174 0.77 9.56 -2.96
N ALA A 175 0.53 9.70 -1.66
CA ALA A 175 0.33 8.58 -0.77
C ALA A 175 -0.82 8.89 0.20
N VAL A 176 -1.54 7.86 0.60
CA VAL A 176 -2.63 7.97 1.58
C VAL A 176 -2.25 7.16 2.81
N GLU A 177 -2.31 7.78 3.99
CA GLU A 177 -2.15 7.10 5.26
C GLU A 177 -3.50 7.03 5.98
N ILE A 178 -3.98 5.82 6.26
CA ILE A 178 -5.28 5.55 6.89
C ILE A 178 -5.02 4.94 8.27
N HIS A 179 -5.65 5.48 9.31
CA HIS A 179 -5.63 4.94 10.67
C HIS A 179 -6.98 4.30 10.96
N PHE A 180 -6.99 3.01 11.28
CA PHE A 180 -8.20 2.24 11.56
C PHE A 180 -8.17 1.66 12.98
N ASP A 181 -9.28 1.81 13.71
CA ASP A 181 -9.39 1.26 15.08
C ASP A 181 -9.56 -0.26 15.04
N LEU A 182 -8.68 -1.01 15.68
CA LEU A 182 -8.83 -2.46 15.75
C LEU A 182 -9.93 -2.91 16.71
N LYS A 183 -10.31 -2.08 17.70
CA LYS A 183 -11.34 -2.44 18.68
C LYS A 183 -12.73 -2.55 18.07
N THR A 184 -13.05 -1.76 17.05
CA THR A 184 -14.34 -1.84 16.34
C THR A 184 -14.49 -3.13 15.54
N SER A 185 -13.39 -3.82 15.21
CA SER A 185 -13.39 -5.07 14.46
C SER A 185 -13.67 -6.32 15.30
N THR A 186 -13.67 -6.21 16.63
CA THR A 186 -13.85 -7.33 17.59
C THR A 186 -15.21 -8.04 17.51
N SER A 187 -16.17 -7.47 16.78
CA SER A 187 -17.51 -8.02 16.53
C SER A 187 -17.56 -9.03 15.36
N MET A 188 -16.63 -8.96 14.40
CA MET A 188 -16.70 -9.69 13.12
C MET A 188 -15.39 -10.42 12.79
N ASP A 189 -15.12 -11.54 13.45
CA ASP A 189 -14.06 -12.51 13.08
C ASP A 189 -12.65 -11.94 12.81
N TYR A 190 -12.34 -10.72 13.27
CA TYR A 190 -11.11 -9.98 12.95
C TYR A 190 -10.83 -9.83 11.45
N ASN A 191 -11.90 -9.82 10.66
CA ASN A 191 -11.86 -9.54 9.23
C ASN A 191 -12.17 -8.06 9.03
N LEU A 192 -11.13 -7.28 8.75
CA LEU A 192 -11.23 -5.86 8.52
C LEU A 192 -11.40 -5.58 7.03
N VAL A 193 -12.48 -4.91 6.68
CA VAL A 193 -12.72 -4.41 5.31
C VAL A 193 -12.62 -2.88 5.31
N ILE A 194 -11.68 -2.34 4.53
CA ILE A 194 -11.45 -0.90 4.40
C ILE A 194 -11.66 -0.52 2.94
N GLU A 195 -12.40 0.56 2.70
CA GLU A 195 -12.62 1.10 1.36
C GLU A 195 -11.89 2.44 1.21
N LEU A 196 -11.03 2.55 0.20
CA LEU A 196 -10.35 3.78 -0.17
C LEU A 196 -10.90 4.26 -1.53
N PRO A 197 -11.68 5.37 -1.58
CA PRO A 197 -12.09 5.95 -2.85
C PRO A 197 -10.89 6.56 -3.57
N LEU A 198 -10.79 6.28 -4.87
CA LEU A 198 -9.71 6.71 -5.73
C LEU A 198 -10.25 7.27 -7.03
N HIS A 199 -9.58 8.31 -7.50
CA HIS A 199 -9.91 9.00 -8.73
C HIS A 199 -8.68 8.95 -9.65
N ALA A 200 -8.94 8.78 -10.94
CA ALA A 200 -7.93 8.80 -11.98
C ALA A 200 -8.15 10.01 -12.87
N ARG A 201 -7.08 10.77 -13.10
CA ARG A 201 -7.08 11.83 -14.10
C ARG A 201 -7.00 11.20 -15.50
N TYR A 202 -7.57 11.86 -16.50
CA TYR A 202 -7.52 11.37 -17.88
C TYR A 202 -6.07 11.36 -18.38
N PRO A 203 -5.48 10.19 -18.58
CA PRO A 203 -4.10 10.10 -19.05
C PRO A 203 -4.04 10.52 -20.53
N PRO A 204 -2.83 10.71 -21.09
CA PRO A 204 -2.67 11.05 -22.50
C PRO A 204 -3.37 10.02 -23.41
N LEU A 205 -3.89 10.49 -24.55
CA LEU A 205 -4.50 9.63 -25.57
C LEU A 205 -3.48 8.59 -26.05
N ASP A 206 -3.90 7.33 -26.08
CA ASP A 206 -3.17 6.24 -26.71
C ASP A 206 -4.05 5.51 -27.73
N ALA A 207 -3.42 4.80 -28.66
CA ALA A 207 -4.13 4.05 -29.70
C ALA A 207 -4.98 2.88 -29.15
N SER A 208 -4.81 2.51 -27.88
CA SER A 208 -5.56 1.42 -27.24
C SER A 208 -6.87 1.89 -26.59
N GLY A 209 -7.03 3.21 -26.43
CA GLY A 209 -8.16 3.85 -25.75
C GLY A 209 -8.11 3.76 -24.22
N TYR A 210 -7.08 3.11 -23.65
CA TYR A 210 -6.96 2.83 -22.23
C TYR A 210 -5.51 2.85 -21.73
N ALA A 211 -5.25 3.62 -20.67
CA ALA A 211 -3.98 3.54 -19.95
C ALA A 211 -4.14 2.57 -18.78
N THR A 212 -3.09 1.81 -18.50
CA THR A 212 -3.05 0.92 -17.34
C THR A 212 -2.07 1.46 -16.32
N VAL A 213 -2.55 1.62 -15.08
CA VAL A 213 -1.69 1.94 -13.94
C VAL A 213 -1.67 0.76 -12.96
N GLU A 214 -0.48 0.45 -12.45
CA GLU A 214 -0.27 -0.63 -11.49
C GLU A 214 0.00 -0.05 -10.10
N PHE A 215 -0.62 -0.66 -9.09
CA PHE A 215 -0.38 -0.34 -7.69
C PHE A 215 0.76 -1.20 -7.14
N GLY A 216 1.67 -0.57 -6.38
CA GLY A 216 2.69 -1.27 -5.59
C GLY A 216 2.07 -1.99 -4.39
N SER A 217 2.86 -2.62 -3.53
CA SER A 217 2.33 -3.18 -2.28
C SER A 217 2.11 -2.08 -1.24
N PRO A 218 1.02 -2.15 -0.44
CA PRO A 218 0.82 -1.21 0.68
C PRO A 218 1.81 -1.51 1.81
N ASP A 219 2.18 -0.47 2.56
CA ASP A 219 2.87 -0.66 3.83
C ASP A 219 1.81 -0.79 4.95
N LEU A 220 1.83 -1.90 5.69
CA LEU A 220 0.92 -2.16 6.80
C LEU A 220 1.68 -2.14 8.12
N LEU A 221 1.27 -1.24 9.02
CA LEU A 221 1.89 -1.07 10.33
C LEU A 221 0.84 -1.25 11.42
N LEU A 222 1.20 -1.96 12.48
CA LEU A 222 0.46 -1.95 13.72
C LEU A 222 1.05 -0.84 14.61
N ARG A 223 0.22 0.15 14.94
CA ARG A 223 0.56 1.20 15.89
C ARG A 223 -0.13 0.89 17.21
N TYR A 224 0.62 0.88 18.31
CA TYR A 224 0.07 0.52 19.61
C TYR A 224 0.78 1.22 20.77
N ARG A 225 0.06 1.37 21.87
CA ARG A 225 0.59 1.83 23.16
C ARG A 225 -0.13 1.11 24.28
N ARG A 226 0.55 0.94 25.41
CA ARG A 226 -0.08 0.39 26.61
C ARG A 226 -1.13 1.39 27.14
N LYS A 227 -2.30 0.90 27.55
CA LYS A 227 -3.25 1.74 28.28
C LYS A 227 -2.64 1.99 29.66
N GLU A 228 -2.15 3.21 29.88
CA GLU A 228 -1.40 3.55 31.10
C GLU A 228 -2.24 3.43 32.38
N THR A 229 -1.57 2.95 33.43
CA THR A 229 -1.91 3.21 34.84
C THR A 229 -0.99 4.27 35.49
N HIS A 230 0.09 4.72 34.83
CA HIS A 230 1.12 5.62 35.37
C HIS A 230 1.70 6.62 34.34
N PRO A 231 2.31 7.75 34.80
CA PRO A 231 2.57 8.93 33.98
C PRO A 231 3.96 8.89 33.33
N ASP A 232 4.15 8.00 32.36
CA ASP A 232 5.32 8.04 31.48
C ASP A 232 5.05 8.95 30.27
N PRO A 233 6.08 9.43 29.55
CA PRO A 233 5.86 10.18 28.32
C PRO A 233 5.12 9.32 27.29
N CYS A 234 3.99 9.84 26.79
CA CYS A 234 3.14 9.12 25.85
C CYS A 234 3.88 8.83 24.52
N MET A 235 4.11 7.54 24.25
CA MET A 235 4.81 7.04 23.06
C MET A 235 3.97 5.96 22.36
N TRP A 236 4.04 5.94 21.04
CA TRP A 236 3.52 4.89 20.17
C TRP A 236 4.67 4.00 19.70
N ALA A 237 4.48 2.70 19.83
CA ALA A 237 5.29 1.69 19.18
C ALA A 237 4.69 1.33 17.82
N PHE A 238 5.55 1.05 16.85
CA PHE A 238 5.16 0.60 15.52
C PHE A 238 5.79 -0.76 15.23
N GLN A 239 4.97 -1.69 14.76
CA GLN A 239 5.43 -2.95 14.22
C GLN A 239 5.01 -3.02 12.74
N ASN A 240 5.97 -3.23 11.85
CA ASN A 240 5.65 -3.56 10.46
C ASN A 240 4.98 -4.94 10.45
N LEU A 241 3.82 -5.09 9.81
CA LEU A 241 3.11 -6.38 9.78
C LEU A 241 3.63 -7.34 8.70
N HIS A 242 4.68 -6.94 7.95
CA HIS A 242 5.31 -7.68 6.85
C HIS A 242 4.29 -8.50 6.06
N ALA A 243 3.31 -7.78 5.50
CA ALA A 243 2.32 -8.41 4.65
C ALA A 243 3.03 -9.17 3.53
N THR A 244 2.59 -10.40 3.27
CA THR A 244 2.98 -11.09 2.03
C THR A 244 2.67 -10.16 0.85
N PRO A 245 3.53 -10.14 -0.20
CA PRO A 245 3.32 -9.25 -1.33
C PRO A 245 1.89 -9.41 -1.86
N VAL A 246 1.08 -8.38 -1.64
CA VAL A 246 -0.31 -8.37 -2.07
C VAL A 246 -0.33 -8.32 -3.59
N GLU A 247 -1.28 -9.01 -4.20
CA GLU A 247 -1.42 -9.02 -5.64
C GLU A 247 -1.49 -7.58 -6.18
N LYS A 248 -0.77 -7.33 -7.28
CA LYS A 248 -0.77 -6.01 -7.92
C LYS A 248 -2.17 -5.71 -8.39
N ALA A 249 -2.76 -4.64 -7.89
CA ALA A 249 -3.99 -4.12 -8.47
C ALA A 249 -3.64 -3.36 -9.76
N ALA A 250 -4.33 -3.66 -10.86
CA ALA A 250 -4.18 -2.95 -12.12
C ALA A 250 -5.48 -2.20 -12.45
N TRP A 251 -5.35 -0.92 -12.79
CA TRP A 251 -6.47 -0.09 -13.19
C TRP A 251 -6.35 0.29 -14.66
N ARG A 252 -7.27 -0.23 -15.49
CA ARG A 252 -7.49 0.25 -16.87
C ARG A 252 -8.39 1.48 -16.87
N ILE A 253 -7.81 2.65 -17.12
CA ILE A 253 -8.46 3.95 -17.15
C ILE A 253 -8.80 4.30 -18.59
N PRO A 254 -10.06 4.67 -18.93
CA PRO A 254 -10.42 5.09 -20.27
C PRO A 254 -9.79 6.45 -20.62
N CYS A 255 -9.23 6.57 -21.82
CA CYS A 255 -8.48 7.76 -22.26
C CYS A 255 -9.12 8.46 -23.46
N GLY A 256 -10.08 7.80 -24.12
CA GLY A 256 -10.62 8.22 -25.41
C GLY A 256 -9.90 7.55 -26.58
N ASP A 257 -10.57 7.48 -27.72
CA ASP A 257 -10.06 6.85 -28.94
C ASP A 257 -9.51 7.93 -29.88
N GLU A 258 -8.23 7.80 -30.24
CA GLU A 258 -7.56 8.73 -31.14
C GLU A 258 -8.31 8.86 -32.49
N ALA A 259 -8.90 7.78 -33.00
CA ALA A 259 -9.65 7.77 -34.26
C ALA A 259 -10.85 8.72 -34.26
N HIS A 260 -11.45 8.97 -33.10
CA HIS A 260 -12.61 9.87 -32.96
C HIS A 260 -12.21 11.32 -32.71
N THR A 261 -10.94 11.62 -32.47
CA THR A 261 -10.47 12.96 -32.06
C THR A 261 -10.85 14.04 -33.07
N GLY A 262 -10.60 13.79 -34.37
CA GLY A 262 -10.90 14.77 -35.43
C GLY A 262 -12.41 15.04 -35.59
N PHE A 263 -13.23 13.98 -35.49
CA PHE A 263 -14.68 14.09 -35.59
C PHE A 263 -15.27 14.85 -34.40
N VAL A 264 -14.91 14.45 -33.17
CA VAL A 264 -15.37 15.09 -31.94
C VAL A 264 -14.95 16.55 -31.91
N SER A 265 -13.67 16.84 -32.20
CA SER A 265 -13.16 18.22 -32.24
C SER A 265 -13.92 19.10 -33.23
N SER A 266 -14.18 18.59 -34.45
CA SER A 266 -14.92 19.33 -35.48
C SER A 266 -16.36 19.63 -35.05
N LEU A 267 -17.06 18.65 -34.47
CA LEU A 267 -18.44 18.82 -34.02
C LEU A 267 -18.52 19.79 -32.83
N THR A 268 -17.61 19.65 -31.85
CA THR A 268 -17.53 20.56 -30.71
C THR A 268 -17.24 21.99 -31.16
N PHE A 269 -16.34 22.18 -32.13
CA PHE A 269 -16.02 23.49 -32.68
C PHE A 269 -17.22 24.13 -33.38
N ILE A 270 -17.90 23.41 -34.27
CA ILE A 270 -19.09 23.91 -34.98
C ILE A 270 -20.19 24.25 -33.97
N SER A 271 -20.44 23.37 -33.00
CA SER A 271 -21.44 23.61 -31.95
C SER A 271 -21.11 24.86 -31.15
N ALA A 272 -19.86 25.00 -30.70
CA ALA A 272 -19.42 26.16 -29.94
C ALA A 272 -19.58 27.45 -30.76
N LEU A 273 -19.19 27.44 -32.04
CA LEU A 273 -19.32 28.58 -32.94
C LEU A 273 -20.78 28.99 -33.13
N VAL A 274 -21.68 28.04 -33.39
CA VAL A 274 -23.12 28.30 -33.57
C VAL A 274 -23.72 28.84 -32.27
N CYS A 275 -23.38 28.27 -31.11
CA CYS A 275 -23.81 28.77 -29.81
C CYS A 275 -23.33 30.21 -29.57
N SER A 276 -22.05 30.51 -29.81
CA SER A 276 -21.51 31.86 -29.64
C SER A 276 -22.17 32.86 -30.57
N MET A 277 -22.38 32.52 -31.85
CA MET A 277 -23.06 33.42 -32.80
C MET A 277 -24.52 33.64 -32.43
N SER A 278 -25.20 32.61 -31.93
CA SER A 278 -26.59 32.72 -31.46
C SER A 278 -26.71 33.68 -30.27
N ILE A 279 -25.76 33.60 -29.32
CA ILE A 279 -25.70 34.53 -28.17
C ILE A 279 -25.48 35.97 -28.65
N VAL A 280 -24.54 36.20 -29.57
CA VAL A 280 -24.25 37.53 -30.11
C VAL A 280 -25.45 38.11 -30.86
N LEU A 281 -26.08 37.32 -31.73
CA LEU A 281 -27.27 37.73 -32.48
C LEU A 281 -28.42 38.08 -31.54
N ALA A 282 -28.70 37.22 -30.55
CA ALA A 282 -29.74 37.47 -29.56
C ALA A 282 -29.48 38.76 -28.76
N ALA A 283 -28.24 39.02 -28.37
CA ALA A 283 -27.86 40.25 -27.66
C ALA A 283 -27.97 41.50 -28.55
N SER A 284 -27.69 41.39 -29.85
CA SER A 284 -27.82 42.51 -30.79
C SER A 284 -29.26 42.83 -31.19
N LEU A 285 -30.17 41.87 -31.02
CA LEU A 285 -31.61 42.03 -31.31
C LEU A 285 -32.40 42.56 -30.11
N THR A 286 -31.81 42.57 -28.91
CA THR A 286 -32.43 43.09 -27.68
C THR A 286 -32.00 44.52 -27.31
N THR A 287 -31.07 45.10 -28.08
CA THR A 287 -30.69 46.53 -28.05
C THR A 287 -31.44 47.31 -29.13
#